data_AF-A0A0V0JBX8-F1
#
_entry.id   AF-A0A0V0JBX8-F1
#
_cell.length_a   1.000
_cell.length_b   1.000
_cell.length_c   1.000
_cell.angle_alpha   90.00
_cell.angle_beta   90.00
_cell.angle_gamma   90.00
#
_symmetry.space_group_name_H-M   'P 1'
#
loop_
_entity.id
_entity.type
_entity.pdbx_description
1 polymer ?
#
loop_
_entity_poly.entity_id
_entity_poly.type
_entity_poly.pdbx_seq_one_letter_code
_entity_poly.pdbx_strand_id
1 'polypeptide(L)'
;LYVGGFTFITPDKDRISRLFDVWVSNGAEGLVAKATTAPYVPGGRLRCGWWKLKPDYVLGLTTDLDCLIVGAYFGVGVGNDGPANNSYFVQFLCAVRDGKTIVNGGSTNADLPSLLSFCRVSNGFTREQLTQLNKRLRPHWKTYDRRKINSGETEWLRVTVERPDVWIPPRHSVVLQIHAAELTSSASYAAGYTLRFPRVAAIREDKRWEDCATVEEIESINNRTGGNLTEKRLSQTDETDNSSSESETADTPNTNSMLDPLGEDFFALGASASTSTGGALAGKKRKKKEKTKKQFRCCINSPCHSPIQICSTRFQSDLG
;
A
#
# COMPACT_ATOMS: atom_id res chain seq x y z
N LEU A 1 -5.34 -3.57 -25.43
CA LEU A 1 -6.02 -4.88 -25.42
C LEU A 1 -5.67 -5.60 -24.12
N TYR A 2 -6.66 -6.12 -23.40
CA TYR A 2 -6.49 -6.82 -22.12
C TYR A 2 -5.88 -8.21 -22.39
N VAL A 3 -4.59 -8.41 -22.12
CA VAL A 3 -3.99 -9.76 -22.10
C VAL A 3 -4.16 -10.33 -20.69
N GLY A 4 -5.42 -10.51 -20.29
CA GLY A 4 -5.78 -11.12 -19.01
C GLY A 4 -6.32 -12.51 -19.26
N GLY A 5 -5.48 -13.53 -19.14
CA GLY A 5 -5.94 -14.92 -19.12
C GLY A 5 -6.82 -15.18 -17.90
N PHE A 6 -7.77 -16.10 -18.03
CA PHE A 6 -8.48 -16.68 -16.89
C PHE A 6 -8.31 -18.18 -16.88
N THR A 7 -8.33 -18.77 -15.70
CA THR A 7 -8.25 -20.22 -15.53
C THR A 7 -9.30 -20.69 -14.53
N PHE A 8 -9.84 -21.88 -14.76
CA PHE A 8 -10.68 -22.56 -13.79
C PHE A 8 -9.80 -23.51 -13.00
N ILE A 9 -9.80 -23.35 -11.68
CA ILE A 9 -9.07 -24.25 -10.79
C ILE A 9 -9.99 -24.70 -9.66
N THR A 10 -9.73 -25.90 -9.15
CA THR A 10 -10.16 -26.26 -7.80
C THR A 10 -9.40 -25.40 -6.80
N PRO A 11 -10.05 -24.86 -5.76
CA PRO A 11 -9.41 -23.99 -4.79
C PRO A 11 -8.37 -24.80 -4.00
N ASP A 12 -7.10 -24.54 -4.31
CA ASP A 12 -5.93 -25.13 -3.67
C ASP A 12 -4.95 -24.01 -3.31
N LYS A 13 -4.45 -23.99 -2.07
CA LYS A 13 -3.64 -22.89 -1.54
C LYS A 13 -2.37 -22.72 -2.37
N ASP A 14 -1.64 -23.81 -2.60
CA ASP A 14 -0.32 -23.78 -3.25
C ASP A 14 -0.45 -23.38 -4.71
N ARG A 15 -1.47 -23.89 -5.41
CA ARG A 15 -1.77 -23.50 -6.79
C ARG A 15 -2.14 -22.03 -6.89
N ILE A 16 -2.95 -21.50 -5.97
CA ILE A 16 -3.31 -20.08 -5.93
C ILE A 16 -2.08 -19.21 -5.68
N SER A 17 -1.22 -19.59 -4.74
CA SER A 17 0.01 -18.85 -4.43
C SER A 17 0.96 -18.79 -5.64
N ARG A 18 1.17 -19.92 -6.34
CA ARG A 18 1.99 -19.95 -7.56
C ARG A 18 1.41 -19.08 -8.68
N LEU A 19 0.10 -19.15 -8.91
CA LEU A 19 -0.56 -18.32 -9.93
C LEU A 19 -0.47 -16.83 -9.59
N PHE A 20 -0.64 -16.49 -8.31
CA PHE A 20 -0.48 -15.14 -7.81
C PHE A 20 0.93 -14.61 -8.08
N ASP A 21 1.96 -15.37 -7.73
CA ASP A 21 3.37 -14.97 -7.94
C ASP A 21 3.69 -14.76 -9.42
N VAL A 22 3.24 -15.66 -10.30
CA VAL A 22 3.45 -15.54 -11.76
C VAL A 22 2.80 -14.27 -12.30
N TRP A 23 1.56 -13.98 -11.90
CA TRP A 23 0.84 -12.82 -12.42
C TRP A 23 1.36 -11.51 -11.90
N VAL A 24 1.71 -11.43 -10.61
CA VAL A 24 2.33 -10.24 -10.03
C VAL A 24 3.71 -9.99 -10.66
N SER A 25 4.50 -11.05 -10.89
CA SER A 25 5.80 -10.95 -11.59
C SER A 25 5.64 -10.44 -13.03
N ASN A 26 4.50 -10.72 -13.68
CA ASN A 26 4.15 -10.22 -15.01
C ASN A 26 3.49 -8.81 -14.98
N GLY A 27 3.53 -8.12 -13.83
CA GLY A 27 3.01 -6.76 -13.68
C GLY A 27 1.49 -6.66 -13.52
N ALA A 28 0.82 -7.73 -13.09
CA ALA A 28 -0.55 -7.64 -12.61
C ALA A 28 -0.59 -7.02 -11.21
N GLU A 29 -1.64 -6.24 -10.92
CA GLU A 29 -1.95 -5.66 -9.60
C GLU A 29 -2.30 -6.75 -8.58
N GLY A 30 -2.75 -7.91 -9.05
CA GLY A 30 -3.15 -9.03 -8.21
C GLY A 30 -4.09 -9.99 -8.93
N LEU A 31 -4.83 -10.75 -8.13
CA LEU A 31 -5.69 -11.85 -8.54
C LEU A 31 -7.13 -11.60 -8.09
N VAL A 32 -8.08 -11.92 -8.97
CA VAL A 32 -9.51 -11.97 -8.63
C VAL A 32 -10.00 -13.40 -8.74
N ALA A 33 -10.48 -13.94 -7.62
CA ALA A 33 -11.14 -15.24 -7.58
C ALA A 33 -12.67 -15.04 -7.60
N LYS A 34 -13.36 -15.76 -8.47
CA LYS A 34 -14.81 -15.71 -8.62
C LYS A 34 -15.39 -17.11 -8.43
N ALA A 35 -16.38 -17.24 -7.56
CA ALA A 35 -17.18 -18.45 -7.46
C ALA A 35 -18.03 -18.59 -8.73
N THR A 36 -17.90 -19.74 -9.40
CA THR A 36 -18.63 -20.05 -10.64
C THR A 36 -20.14 -20.11 -10.45
N THR A 37 -20.59 -20.43 -9.24
CA THR A 37 -22.01 -20.51 -8.86
C THR A 37 -22.60 -19.18 -8.41
N ALA A 38 -21.79 -18.12 -8.27
CA ALA A 38 -22.28 -16.85 -7.76
C ALA A 38 -22.92 -16.02 -8.88
N PRO A 39 -24.18 -15.54 -8.71
CA PRO A 39 -24.79 -14.64 -9.66
C PRO A 39 -24.10 -13.28 -9.62
N TYR A 40 -24.15 -12.55 -10.73
CA TYR A 40 -23.74 -11.16 -10.75
C TYR A 40 -24.73 -10.31 -9.95
N VAL A 41 -24.25 -9.60 -8.92
CA VAL A 41 -25.07 -8.74 -8.08
C VAL A 41 -24.63 -7.28 -8.24
N PRO A 42 -25.38 -6.44 -8.98
CA PRO A 42 -25.07 -5.03 -9.11
C PRO A 42 -24.99 -4.33 -7.73
N GLY A 43 -23.89 -3.60 -7.49
CA GLY A 43 -23.65 -2.92 -6.21
C GLY A 43 -23.29 -3.84 -5.03
N GLY A 44 -23.22 -5.16 -5.25
CA GLY A 44 -22.78 -6.12 -4.25
C GLY A 44 -21.29 -5.94 -3.93
N ARG A 45 -20.93 -5.90 -2.64
CA ARG A 45 -19.52 -5.93 -2.19
C ARG A 45 -19.17 -7.17 -1.37
N LEU A 46 -19.91 -7.41 -0.29
CA LEU A 46 -19.70 -8.57 0.58
C LEU A 46 -20.63 -9.71 0.16
N ARG A 47 -20.09 -10.93 0.14
CA ARG A 47 -20.84 -12.19 -0.16
C ARG A 47 -21.35 -12.30 -1.60
N CYS A 48 -20.67 -11.67 -2.55
CA CYS A 48 -20.98 -11.74 -3.97
C CYS A 48 -20.22 -12.85 -4.70
N GLY A 49 -19.46 -13.67 -3.97
CA GLY A 49 -18.60 -14.72 -4.52
C GLY A 49 -17.37 -14.22 -5.26
N TRP A 50 -16.95 -12.96 -5.05
CA TRP A 50 -15.77 -12.38 -5.70
C TRP A 50 -14.78 -11.93 -4.62
N TRP A 51 -13.52 -12.35 -4.75
CA TRP A 51 -12.44 -12.03 -3.84
C TRP A 51 -11.28 -11.42 -4.60
N LYS A 52 -10.63 -10.44 -3.98
CA LYS A 52 -9.44 -9.77 -4.52
C LYS A 52 -8.26 -10.09 -3.62
N LEU A 53 -7.20 -10.62 -4.20
CA LEU A 53 -5.92 -10.85 -3.55
C LEU A 53 -4.89 -9.93 -4.21
N LYS A 54 -4.23 -9.10 -3.43
CA LYS A 54 -3.20 -8.18 -3.90
C LYS A 54 -1.98 -8.26 -2.99
N PRO A 55 -0.77 -7.92 -3.50
CA PRO A 55 0.43 -7.96 -2.68
C PRO A 55 0.32 -7.08 -1.42
N ASP A 56 -0.27 -5.89 -1.54
CA ASP A 56 -0.47 -4.93 -0.44
C ASP A 56 -1.48 -5.41 0.63
N TYR A 57 -2.10 -6.58 0.46
CA TYR A 57 -2.98 -7.16 1.48
C TYR A 57 -2.28 -8.21 2.34
N VAL A 58 -1.11 -8.68 1.92
CA VAL A 58 -0.38 -9.73 2.61
C VAL A 58 0.80 -9.11 3.35
N LEU A 59 0.84 -9.32 4.67
CA LEU A 59 1.92 -8.84 5.52
C LEU A 59 3.25 -9.43 5.05
N GLY A 60 4.25 -8.56 4.86
CA GLY A 60 5.61 -8.96 4.52
C GLY A 60 5.90 -9.22 3.04
N LEU A 61 4.92 -9.12 2.14
CA LEU A 61 5.17 -9.23 0.69
C LEU A 61 5.71 -7.94 0.07
N THR A 62 5.21 -6.79 0.54
CA THR A 62 5.67 -5.48 0.08
C THR A 62 6.64 -4.86 1.07
N THR A 63 7.58 -4.07 0.56
CA THR A 63 8.49 -3.28 1.37
C THR A 63 7.78 -2.04 1.89
N ASP A 64 7.76 -1.88 3.21
CA ASP A 64 7.26 -0.66 3.86
C ASP A 64 8.38 0.39 3.94
N LEU A 65 7.98 1.66 3.92
CA LEU A 65 8.92 2.78 3.97
C LEU A 65 8.73 3.57 5.27
N ASP A 66 9.83 3.86 5.94
CA ASP A 66 9.82 4.67 7.15
C ASP A 66 9.98 6.15 6.79
N CYS A 67 8.88 6.91 6.88
CA CYS A 67 8.86 8.33 6.50
C CYS A 67 8.59 9.23 7.70
N LEU A 68 9.24 10.39 7.75
CA LEU A 68 9.08 11.34 8.85
C LEU A 68 7.88 12.26 8.60
N ILE A 69 7.04 12.51 9.62
CA ILE A 69 6.02 13.56 9.52
C ILE A 69 6.71 14.93 9.46
N VAL A 70 6.36 15.77 8.50
CA VAL A 70 6.93 17.13 8.41
C VAL A 70 5.85 18.21 8.37
N GLY A 71 4.62 17.82 8.05
CA GLY A 71 3.52 18.75 7.95
C GLY A 71 2.16 18.09 8.13
N ALA A 72 1.15 18.93 8.25
CA ALA A 72 -0.24 18.50 8.27
C ALA A 72 -1.12 19.48 7.51
N TYR A 73 -2.33 19.01 7.18
CA TYR A 73 -3.32 19.77 6.43
C TYR A 73 -4.56 19.99 7.27
N PHE A 74 -5.10 21.20 7.20
CA PHE A 74 -6.36 21.49 7.87
C PHE A 74 -7.50 20.66 7.28
N GLY A 75 -8.46 20.31 8.13
CA GLY A 75 -9.72 19.75 7.68
C GLY A 75 -10.47 20.73 6.79
N VAL A 76 -11.31 20.20 5.90
CA VAL A 76 -12.18 21.02 5.05
C VAL A 76 -13.05 21.92 5.94
N GLY A 77 -12.96 23.24 5.75
CA GLY A 77 -13.78 24.24 6.46
C GLY A 77 -13.10 24.93 7.66
N VAL A 78 -11.82 24.68 7.92
CA VAL A 78 -11.04 25.46 8.90
C VAL A 78 -10.46 26.69 8.19
N GLY A 79 -10.70 27.89 8.73
CA GLY A 79 -10.18 29.15 8.19
C GLY A 79 -8.65 29.27 8.28
N ASN A 80 -8.07 30.27 7.61
CA ASN A 80 -6.62 30.52 7.55
C ASN A 80 -6.00 31.04 8.86
N ASP A 81 -6.71 31.01 9.99
CA ASP A 81 -6.32 31.62 11.27
C ASP A 81 -5.25 30.82 12.04
N GLY A 82 -4.47 29.99 11.34
CA GLY A 82 -3.42 29.15 11.89
C GLY A 82 -3.92 27.94 12.70
N PRO A 83 -3.01 27.13 13.27
CA PRO A 83 -3.39 26.04 14.15
C PRO A 83 -3.98 26.62 15.42
N ALA A 84 -5.30 26.59 15.52
CA ALA A 84 -5.98 26.85 16.78
C ALA A 84 -5.55 25.82 17.83
N ASN A 85 -5.68 26.17 19.10
CA ASN A 85 -5.39 25.24 20.19
C ASN A 85 -6.13 23.89 20.04
N ASN A 86 -7.28 23.81 19.37
CA ASN A 86 -8.02 22.56 19.18
C ASN A 86 -7.86 21.94 17.78
N SER A 87 -6.82 22.27 17.02
CA SER A 87 -6.59 21.69 15.70
C SER A 87 -6.39 20.18 15.78
N TYR A 88 -7.17 19.45 15.00
CA TYR A 88 -7.13 18.00 14.88
C TYR A 88 -6.81 17.62 13.44
N PHE A 89 -5.64 17.02 13.23
CA PHE A 89 -5.12 16.68 11.92
C PHE A 89 -5.37 15.21 11.61
N VAL A 90 -5.88 14.95 10.40
CA VAL A 90 -6.12 13.60 9.88
C VAL A 90 -5.17 13.28 8.73
N GLN A 91 -4.65 14.30 8.06
CA GLN A 91 -3.79 14.16 6.88
C GLN A 91 -2.43 14.76 7.20
N PHE A 92 -1.39 13.98 6.94
CA PHE A 92 -0.01 14.35 7.23
C PHE A 92 0.82 14.32 5.95
N LEU A 93 1.72 15.29 5.82
CA LEU A 93 2.79 15.30 4.84
C LEU A 93 4.00 14.58 5.44
N CYS A 94 4.49 13.58 4.72
CA CYS A 94 5.67 12.82 5.08
C CYS A 94 6.85 13.16 4.17
N ALA A 95 8.05 13.12 4.74
CA ALA A 95 9.31 13.39 4.06
C ALA A 95 10.31 12.27 4.29
N VAL A 96 11.33 12.29 3.43
CA VAL A 96 12.47 11.38 3.42
C VAL A 96 13.76 12.20 3.42
N ARG A 97 14.85 11.61 3.86
CA ARG A 97 16.13 12.31 3.98
C ARG A 97 16.86 12.34 2.65
N ASP A 98 17.47 13.48 2.35
CA ASP A 98 18.48 13.60 1.30
C ASP A 98 19.82 13.12 1.88
N GLY A 99 20.35 12.02 1.37
CA GLY A 99 21.64 11.47 1.80
C GLY A 99 22.84 12.33 1.38
N LYS A 100 22.65 13.23 0.41
CA LYS A 100 23.72 13.99 -0.26
C LYS A 100 23.91 15.39 0.30
N THR A 101 22.86 16.01 0.85
CA THR A 101 22.91 17.38 1.35
C THR A 101 22.95 17.43 2.88
N ILE A 102 24.14 17.52 3.47
CA ILE A 102 24.30 18.09 4.81
C ILE A 102 24.17 19.60 4.64
N VAL A 103 23.09 20.18 5.16
CA VAL A 103 22.89 21.63 5.12
C VAL A 103 23.89 22.24 6.11
N ASN A 104 25.01 22.75 5.62
CA ASN A 104 26.00 23.48 6.43
C ASN A 104 25.40 24.84 6.85
N GLY A 105 24.54 24.83 7.86
CA GLY A 105 23.89 26.02 8.41
C GLY A 105 24.70 26.61 9.55
N GLY A 106 25.58 27.57 9.24
CA GLY A 106 26.20 28.44 10.24
C GLY A 106 25.18 29.35 10.92
N SER A 107 24.51 28.85 11.96
CA SER A 107 23.92 29.63 13.08
C SER A 107 23.07 28.69 13.96
N THR A 108 23.59 28.35 15.14
CA THR A 108 22.89 27.86 16.35
C THR A 108 21.97 26.63 16.31
N ASN A 109 21.61 26.08 15.14
CA ASN A 109 20.84 24.83 14.98
C ASN A 109 21.72 23.78 14.29
N ALA A 110 22.48 23.03 15.08
CA ALA A 110 23.36 21.96 14.61
C ALA A 110 22.63 20.97 13.66
N ASP A 111 23.20 20.81 12.46
CA ASP A 111 23.14 19.67 11.53
C ASP A 111 21.76 19.03 11.31
N LEU A 112 20.76 19.81 10.89
CA LEU A 112 19.54 19.22 10.34
C LEU A 112 19.79 18.84 8.87
N PRO A 113 19.61 17.56 8.47
CA PRO A 113 19.75 17.16 7.09
C PRO A 113 18.60 17.72 6.26
N SER A 114 18.85 17.87 4.96
CA SER A 114 17.81 18.25 4.01
C SER A 114 16.77 17.14 3.93
N LEU A 115 15.52 17.45 4.28
CA LEU A 115 14.37 16.56 4.15
C LEU A 115 13.58 16.96 2.91
N LEU A 116 13.17 15.96 2.14
CA LEU A 116 12.46 16.10 0.87
C LEU A 116 11.03 15.62 1.07
N SER A 117 10.04 16.45 0.72
CA SER A 117 8.64 16.00 0.74
C SER A 117 8.45 14.80 -0.19
N PHE A 118 7.69 13.80 0.27
CA PHE A 118 7.59 12.50 -0.42
C PHE A 118 6.15 12.05 -0.65
N CYS A 119 5.33 11.99 0.39
CA CYS A 119 3.95 11.53 0.24
C CYS A 119 3.00 12.13 1.27
N ARG A 120 1.72 12.13 0.92
CA ARG A 120 0.61 12.50 1.81
C ARG A 120 -0.13 11.25 2.27
N VAL A 121 -0.35 11.14 3.57
CA VAL A 121 -1.03 9.98 4.17
C VAL A 121 -2.16 10.43 5.09
N SER A 122 -3.30 9.73 5.00
CA SER A 122 -4.49 10.01 5.84
C SER A 122 -5.11 8.76 6.45
N ASN A 123 -4.78 7.58 5.93
CA ASN A 123 -5.40 6.32 6.28
C ASN A 123 -4.40 5.43 7.04
N GLY A 124 -4.91 4.48 7.83
CA GLY A 124 -4.09 3.51 8.57
C GLY A 124 -4.05 3.73 10.09
N PHE A 125 -4.52 4.88 10.57
CA PHE A 125 -4.62 5.14 12.01
C PHE A 125 -5.90 4.57 12.62
N THR A 126 -5.78 3.95 13.80
CA THR A 126 -6.92 3.83 14.71
C THR A 126 -7.30 5.19 15.27
N ARG A 127 -8.54 5.34 15.75
CA ARG A 127 -9.02 6.61 16.30
C ARG A 127 -8.25 6.99 17.57
N GLU A 128 -7.88 5.99 18.36
CA GLU A 128 -7.08 6.12 19.57
C GLU A 128 -5.64 6.58 19.24
N GLN A 129 -4.98 5.92 18.28
CA GLN A 129 -3.64 6.32 17.81
C GLN A 129 -3.63 7.75 17.25
N LEU A 130 -4.61 8.11 16.42
CA LEU A 130 -4.67 9.45 15.85
C LEU A 130 -4.88 10.53 16.92
N THR A 131 -5.67 10.23 17.95
CA THR A 131 -5.89 11.13 19.08
C THR A 131 -4.60 11.32 19.90
N GLN A 132 -3.88 10.23 20.17
CA GLN A 132 -2.60 10.29 20.89
C GLN A 132 -1.53 11.04 20.10
N LEU A 133 -1.42 10.77 18.80
CA LEU A 133 -0.49 11.45 17.89
C LEU A 133 -0.76 12.95 17.85
N ASN A 134 -2.03 13.36 17.65
CA ASN A 134 -2.39 14.78 17.67
C ASN A 134 -2.07 15.43 19.02
N LYS A 135 -2.34 14.77 20.15
CA LYS A 135 -2.02 15.30 21.48
C LYS A 135 -0.51 15.54 21.66
N ARG A 136 0.33 14.63 21.14
CA ARG A 136 1.79 14.71 21.22
C ARG A 136 2.37 15.81 20.32
N LEU A 137 1.89 15.93 19.08
CA LEU A 137 2.43 16.89 18.10
C LEU A 137 1.88 18.31 18.27
N ARG A 138 0.73 18.46 18.95
CA ARG A 138 0.03 19.73 19.19
C ARG A 138 0.92 20.93 19.58
N PRO A 139 1.81 20.84 20.58
CA PRO A 139 2.58 22.01 21.02
C PRO A 139 3.71 22.42 20.06
N HIS A 140 4.01 21.61 19.05
CA HIS A 140 5.15 21.82 18.16
C HIS A 140 4.77 22.27 16.76
N TRP A 141 3.47 22.35 16.44
CA TRP A 141 2.99 22.82 15.14
C TRP A 141 3.22 24.31 14.97
N LYS A 142 3.77 24.67 13.81
CA LYS A 142 3.96 26.04 13.36
C LYS A 142 3.25 26.26 12.03
N THR A 143 2.76 27.47 11.80
CA THR A 143 2.14 27.83 10.51
C THR A 143 3.16 27.78 9.39
N TYR A 144 2.80 27.16 8.26
CA TYR A 144 3.63 27.16 7.07
C TYR A 144 3.30 28.37 6.19
N ASP A 145 4.26 29.26 5.99
CA ASP A 145 4.08 30.39 5.09
C ASP A 145 4.23 29.95 3.63
N ARG A 146 3.11 29.83 2.92
CA ARG A 146 3.08 29.38 1.52
C ARG A 146 3.79 30.33 0.55
N ARG A 147 4.05 31.58 0.94
CA ARG A 147 4.72 32.60 0.11
C ARG A 147 6.24 32.52 0.22
N LYS A 148 6.75 32.13 1.38
CA LYS A 148 8.20 32.01 1.66
C LYS A 148 8.60 30.55 1.69
N ILE A 149 8.80 29.99 0.50
CA ILE A 149 9.19 28.59 0.34
C ILE A 149 10.64 28.41 0.82
N ASN A 150 10.91 27.34 1.57
CA ASN A 150 12.24 26.91 2.01
C ASN A 150 13.09 28.06 2.62
N SER A 151 12.47 28.98 3.37
CA SER A 151 13.14 30.18 3.87
C SER A 151 13.14 30.22 5.40
N GLY A 152 14.27 30.59 6.00
CA GLY A 152 14.40 30.74 7.45
C GLY A 152 14.27 29.40 8.19
N GLU A 153 13.26 29.25 9.04
CA GLU A 153 13.09 28.07 9.90
C GLU A 153 12.73 26.77 9.15
N THR A 154 12.38 26.85 7.86
CA THR A 154 12.01 25.68 7.03
C THR A 154 13.02 25.40 5.92
N GLU A 155 14.24 25.95 6.00
CA GLU A 155 15.29 25.70 5.00
C GLU A 155 15.66 24.21 4.90
N TRP A 156 15.57 23.49 6.03
CA TRP A 156 15.80 22.06 6.10
C TRP A 156 14.73 21.23 5.35
N LEU A 157 13.54 21.79 5.06
CA LEU A 157 12.46 21.07 4.37
C LEU A 157 12.30 21.60 2.95
N ARG A 158 12.62 20.78 1.95
CA ARG A 158 12.32 21.12 0.55
C ARG A 158 10.92 20.64 0.19
N VAL A 159 10.07 21.56 -0.24
CA VAL A 159 8.75 21.29 -0.82
C VAL A 159 8.63 21.87 -2.23
N THR A 160 7.76 21.29 -3.06
CA THR A 160 7.48 21.75 -4.43
C THR A 160 6.03 22.24 -4.57
N VAL A 161 5.16 21.44 -5.19
CA VAL A 161 3.76 21.77 -5.46
C VAL A 161 2.91 21.48 -4.23
N GLU A 162 3.04 20.28 -3.65
CA GLU A 162 2.29 19.90 -2.47
C GLU A 162 2.96 20.53 -1.24
N ARG A 163 2.22 21.42 -0.58
CA ARG A 163 2.69 22.19 0.57
C ARG A 163 1.76 21.99 1.76
N PRO A 164 2.29 21.79 2.96
CA PRO A 164 1.46 21.63 4.14
C PRO A 164 0.90 22.99 4.59
N ASP A 165 -0.12 22.97 5.43
CA ASP A 165 -0.65 24.19 6.07
C ASP A 165 0.11 24.51 7.35
N VAL A 166 0.56 23.48 8.05
CA VAL A 166 1.39 23.57 9.24
C VAL A 166 2.58 22.63 9.11
N TRP A 167 3.69 22.99 9.73
CA TRP A 167 4.90 22.19 9.75
C TRP A 167 5.38 21.95 11.18
N ILE A 168 6.20 20.92 11.35
CA ILE A 168 6.80 20.56 12.64
C ILE A 168 8.31 20.35 12.47
N PRO A 169 9.16 20.85 13.39
CA PRO A 169 10.59 20.56 13.35
C PRO A 169 10.88 19.05 13.47
N PRO A 170 11.89 18.50 12.77
CA PRO A 170 12.19 17.06 12.77
C PRO A 170 12.42 16.48 14.17
N ARG A 171 13.06 17.27 15.05
CA ARG A 171 13.39 16.88 16.45
C ARG A 171 12.15 16.56 17.30
N HIS A 172 10.99 17.11 16.95
CA HIS A 172 9.73 16.88 17.66
C HIS A 172 8.75 16.00 16.88
N SER A 173 9.19 15.51 15.73
CA SER A 173 8.35 14.71 14.84
C SER A 173 8.45 13.21 15.17
N VAL A 174 7.67 12.42 14.44
CA VAL A 174 7.52 10.97 14.59
C VAL A 174 7.65 10.32 13.22
N VAL A 175 8.32 9.17 13.17
CA VAL A 175 8.46 8.34 11.98
C VAL A 175 7.22 7.45 11.84
N LEU A 176 6.68 7.39 10.63
CA LEU A 176 5.59 6.51 10.26
C LEU A 176 6.11 5.42 9.32
N GLN A 177 5.76 4.18 9.62
CA GLN A 177 5.93 3.09 8.68
C GLN A 177 4.74 3.13 7.71
N ILE A 178 5.02 3.45 6.45
CA ILE A 178 4.04 3.62 5.38
C ILE A 178 4.08 2.40 4.47
N HIS A 179 2.92 1.77 4.35
CA HIS A 179 2.65 0.68 3.45
C HIS A 179 1.95 1.20 2.19
N ALA A 180 2.42 0.80 1.02
CA ALA A 180 1.88 1.24 -0.27
C ALA A 180 1.98 0.12 -1.31
N ALA A 181 1.23 0.25 -2.40
CA ALA A 181 1.23 -0.74 -3.47
C ALA A 181 2.40 -0.53 -4.45
N GLU A 182 2.60 0.71 -4.87
CA GLU A 182 3.55 1.07 -5.92
C GLU A 182 4.18 2.44 -5.61
N LEU A 183 5.42 2.62 -6.07
CA LEU A 183 6.13 3.88 -6.15
C LEU A 183 5.89 4.49 -7.54
N THR A 184 5.62 5.79 -7.59
CA THR A 184 5.33 6.51 -8.83
C THR A 184 6.14 7.80 -8.88
N SER A 185 6.70 8.14 -10.04
CA SER A 185 7.37 9.45 -10.21
C SER A 185 6.35 10.59 -10.13
N SER A 186 6.69 11.66 -9.40
CA SER A 186 5.83 12.82 -9.25
C SER A 186 6.64 14.08 -9.02
N ALA A 187 6.37 15.12 -9.83
CA ALA A 187 6.92 16.46 -9.63
C ALA A 187 6.25 17.21 -8.46
N SER A 188 5.13 16.69 -7.93
CA SER A 188 4.40 17.34 -6.84
C SER A 188 5.12 17.30 -5.50
N TYR A 189 6.11 16.42 -5.38
CA TYR A 189 6.90 16.17 -4.19
C TYR A 189 8.38 16.39 -4.49
N ALA A 190 9.14 16.90 -3.52
CA ALA A 190 10.55 17.25 -3.72
C ALA A 190 11.46 16.02 -3.91
N ALA A 191 11.05 14.86 -3.40
CA ALA A 191 11.74 13.60 -3.61
C ALA A 191 11.68 13.11 -5.07
N GLY A 192 10.84 13.69 -5.94
CA GLY A 192 10.64 13.25 -7.32
C GLY A 192 9.81 11.96 -7.47
N TYR A 193 9.43 11.36 -6.35
CA TYR A 193 8.61 10.16 -6.25
C TYR A 193 7.50 10.34 -5.21
N THR A 194 6.46 9.54 -5.33
CA THR A 194 5.34 9.45 -4.40
C THR A 194 4.78 8.03 -4.35
N LEU A 195 3.89 7.77 -3.39
CA LEU A 195 3.32 6.44 -3.17
C LEU A 195 1.88 6.33 -3.69
N ARG A 196 1.56 5.19 -4.30
CA ARG A 196 0.20 4.82 -4.69
C ARG A 196 -0.48 4.05 -3.56
N PHE A 197 -1.64 4.55 -3.15
CA PHE A 197 -2.43 4.02 -2.03
C PHE A 197 -1.68 3.92 -0.68
N PRO A 198 -0.97 4.98 -0.23
CA PRO A 198 -0.24 4.94 1.02
C PRO A 198 -1.18 4.78 2.22
N ARG A 199 -0.77 3.97 3.19
CA ARG A 199 -1.45 3.74 4.46
C ARG A 199 -0.41 3.62 5.57
N VAL A 200 -0.71 4.12 6.75
CA VAL A 200 0.14 3.92 7.91
C VAL A 200 -0.03 2.49 8.40
N ALA A 201 1.06 1.73 8.41
CA ALA A 201 1.12 0.40 9.01
C ALA A 201 1.39 0.50 10.52
N ALA A 202 2.35 1.33 10.91
CA ALA A 202 2.74 1.53 12.30
C ALA A 202 3.27 2.95 12.56
N ILE A 203 3.15 3.39 13.81
CA ILE A 203 3.82 4.58 14.32
C ILE A 203 5.12 4.09 14.98
N ARG A 204 6.26 4.49 14.43
CA ARG A 204 7.59 4.02 14.84
C ARG A 204 8.19 4.97 15.87
N GLU A 205 7.84 4.74 17.14
CA GLU A 205 8.41 5.49 18.27
C GLU A 205 9.84 5.04 18.63
N ASP A 206 10.23 3.87 18.14
CA ASP A 206 11.56 3.28 18.28
C ASP A 206 12.60 3.95 17.36
N LYS A 207 12.15 4.61 16.28
CA LYS A 207 13.02 5.29 15.31
C LYS A 207 13.08 6.80 15.57
N ARG A 208 14.28 7.36 15.47
CA ARG A 208 14.46 8.82 15.52
C ARG A 208 14.30 9.39 14.11
N TRP A 209 14.18 10.71 14.03
CA TRP A 209 14.06 11.42 12.75
C TRP A 209 15.29 11.23 11.84
N GLU A 210 16.45 10.89 12.42
CA GLU A 210 17.71 10.59 11.71
C GLU A 210 17.62 9.25 10.93
N ASP A 211 16.83 8.30 11.43
CA ASP A 211 16.68 6.94 10.90
C ASP A 211 15.55 6.79 9.87
N CYS A 212 15.02 7.91 9.37
CA CYS A 212 14.03 7.88 8.29
C CYS A 212 14.67 7.46 6.96
N ALA A 213 13.84 6.89 6.09
CA ALA A 213 14.25 6.43 4.77
C ALA A 213 14.90 7.56 3.97
N THR A 214 15.88 7.21 3.14
CA THR A 214 16.58 8.18 2.29
C THR A 214 16.06 8.13 0.85
N VAL A 215 16.30 9.20 0.09
CA VAL A 215 15.95 9.21 -1.34
C VAL A 215 16.75 8.16 -2.11
N GLU A 216 17.99 7.87 -1.73
CA GLU A 216 18.79 6.82 -2.36
C GLU A 216 18.16 5.43 -2.16
N GLU A 217 17.56 5.18 -0.99
CA GLU A 217 16.81 3.95 -0.72
C GLU A 217 15.58 3.85 -1.63
N ILE A 218 14.83 4.94 -1.79
CA ILE A 218 13.68 5.00 -2.70
C ILE A 218 14.11 4.78 -4.16
N GLU A 219 15.19 5.42 -4.60
CA GLU A 219 15.76 5.26 -5.94
C GLU A 219 16.23 3.82 -6.17
N SER A 220 16.87 3.21 -5.17
CA SER A 220 17.31 1.81 -5.21
C SER A 220 16.13 0.85 -5.40
N ILE A 221 15.06 1.05 -4.62
CA ILE A 221 13.82 0.26 -4.74
C ILE A 221 13.24 0.45 -6.14
N ASN A 222 13.10 1.69 -6.61
CA ASN A 222 12.56 1.98 -7.94
C ASN A 222 13.35 1.28 -9.06
N ASN A 223 14.68 1.32 -8.99
CA ASN A 223 15.56 0.72 -9.99
C ASN A 223 15.50 -0.81 -9.97
N ARG A 224 15.30 -1.41 -8.79
CA ARG A 224 15.20 -2.87 -8.63
C ARG A 224 13.87 -3.42 -9.12
N THR A 225 12.76 -2.73 -8.88
CA THR A 225 11.41 -3.28 -9.07
C THR A 225 10.59 -2.59 -10.16
N GLY A 226 11.12 -1.55 -10.79
CA GLY A 226 10.39 -0.74 -11.77
C GLY A 226 9.18 -0.02 -11.16
N GLY A 227 9.20 0.24 -9.85
CA GLY A 227 8.13 0.93 -9.11
C GLY A 227 7.16 0.01 -8.35
N ASN A 228 7.23 -1.32 -8.48
CA ASN A 228 6.41 -2.21 -7.67
C ASN A 228 7.05 -2.42 -6.29
N LEU A 229 6.31 -2.32 -5.18
CA LEU A 229 6.89 -2.52 -3.84
C LEU A 229 6.92 -4.00 -3.42
N THR A 230 6.44 -4.91 -4.26
CA THR A 230 6.42 -6.36 -3.98
C THR A 230 7.80 -6.98 -4.21
N GLU A 231 8.47 -7.40 -3.14
CA GLU A 231 9.80 -8.02 -3.22
C GLU A 231 9.78 -9.53 -2.96
N LYS A 232 8.82 -10.00 -2.16
CA LYS A 232 8.73 -11.42 -1.78
C LYS A 232 7.64 -12.14 -2.55
N ARG A 233 7.82 -13.46 -2.67
CA ARG A 233 6.85 -14.38 -3.27
C ARG A 233 5.94 -14.98 -2.21
N LEU A 234 4.64 -15.02 -2.49
CA LEU A 234 3.63 -15.61 -1.62
C LEU A 234 3.84 -17.12 -1.43
N SER A 235 4.39 -17.81 -2.44
CA SER A 235 4.74 -19.23 -2.32
C SER A 235 5.88 -19.51 -1.32
N GLN A 236 6.71 -18.52 -0.97
CA GLN A 236 7.89 -18.72 -0.12
C GLN A 236 7.69 -18.27 1.33
N THR A 237 6.67 -17.45 1.61
CA THR A 237 6.40 -16.93 2.96
C THR A 237 5.95 -18.01 3.95
N ASP A 238 5.45 -19.16 3.48
CA ASP A 238 4.99 -20.25 4.37
C ASP A 238 6.16 -21.05 5.00
N GLU A 239 7.38 -21.02 4.44
CA GLU A 239 8.50 -21.79 4.99
C GLU A 239 9.27 -21.07 6.10
N THR A 240 9.16 -19.73 6.17
CA THR A 240 9.95 -18.91 7.09
C THR A 240 9.36 -18.83 8.50
N ASP A 241 8.07 -19.10 8.68
CA ASP A 241 7.42 -19.12 9.99
C ASP A 241 7.66 -20.43 10.77
N ASN A 242 8.41 -21.40 10.21
CA ASN A 242 8.59 -22.72 10.79
C ASN A 242 10.07 -23.17 10.98
N SER A 243 11.03 -22.24 10.92
CA SER A 243 12.46 -22.56 11.12
C SER A 243 13.21 -21.50 11.92
N SER A 244 13.00 -21.49 13.24
CA SER A 244 13.93 -20.88 14.20
C SER A 244 14.78 -21.96 14.87
N SER A 245 15.87 -22.38 14.21
CA SER A 245 17.08 -22.95 14.85
C SER A 245 18.13 -23.35 13.78
N GLU A 246 19.27 -22.65 13.77
CA GLU A 246 20.67 -23.09 13.46
C GLU A 246 20.94 -23.88 12.14
N SER A 247 22.01 -23.74 11.36
CA SER A 247 23.26 -22.95 11.29
C SER A 247 23.90 -23.27 9.91
N GLU A 248 24.86 -22.45 9.48
CA GLU A 248 25.58 -22.43 8.20
C GLU A 248 26.20 -23.75 7.69
N THR A 249 26.30 -23.94 6.36
CA THR A 249 27.57 -24.14 5.61
C THR A 249 27.33 -24.25 4.09
N ALA A 250 28.35 -23.87 3.32
CA ALA A 250 28.36 -23.69 1.86
C ALA A 250 28.54 -25.00 1.06
N ASP A 251 28.01 -25.03 -0.18
CA ASP A 251 28.77 -25.38 -1.40
C ASP A 251 27.88 -25.34 -2.68
N THR A 252 28.44 -24.77 -3.75
CA THR A 252 27.96 -24.76 -5.16
C THR A 252 28.17 -26.13 -5.86
N PRO A 253 27.86 -26.30 -7.16
CA PRO A 253 26.66 -25.97 -7.95
C PRO A 253 26.12 -27.23 -8.66
N ASN A 254 24.89 -27.24 -9.18
CA ASN A 254 24.63 -28.10 -10.34
C ASN A 254 23.46 -27.69 -11.24
N THR A 255 23.75 -27.83 -12.52
CA THR A 255 22.89 -27.71 -13.69
C THR A 255 21.75 -28.73 -13.65
N ASN A 256 20.55 -28.34 -14.08
CA ASN A 256 19.71 -29.18 -14.96
C ASN A 256 18.44 -28.47 -15.46
N SER A 257 18.34 -28.42 -16.79
CA SER A 257 17.13 -28.59 -17.60
C SER A 257 15.81 -28.03 -17.05
N MET A 258 15.47 -26.84 -17.52
CA MET A 258 14.14 -26.25 -17.37
C MET A 258 13.16 -27.00 -18.30
N LEU A 259 12.36 -27.89 -17.71
CA LEU A 259 11.19 -28.50 -18.33
C LEU A 259 10.02 -27.52 -18.24
N ASP A 260 9.40 -27.23 -19.39
CA ASP A 260 8.11 -26.56 -19.53
C ASP A 260 7.02 -27.30 -18.74
N PRO A 261 6.26 -26.64 -17.84
CA PRO A 261 5.09 -27.22 -17.21
C PRO A 261 3.83 -26.62 -17.83
N LEU A 262 3.64 -26.77 -19.14
CA LEU A 262 2.35 -26.57 -19.80
C LEU A 262 1.92 -27.91 -20.42
N GLY A 263 1.60 -28.87 -19.54
CA GLY A 263 0.91 -30.08 -19.92
C GLY A 263 -0.56 -29.77 -20.24
N GLU A 264 -0.85 -29.73 -21.53
CA GLU A 264 -2.03 -30.29 -22.21
C GLU A 264 -3.27 -30.54 -21.33
N ASP A 265 -4.27 -29.66 -21.46
CA ASP A 265 -5.70 -30.02 -21.43
C ASP A 265 -6.48 -28.86 -22.09
N PHE A 266 -6.34 -28.80 -23.42
CA PHE A 266 -6.97 -27.82 -24.30
C PHE A 266 -8.27 -28.44 -24.85
N PHE A 267 -9.40 -28.19 -24.18
CA PHE A 267 -10.72 -28.40 -24.79
C PHE A 267 -11.40 -27.05 -25.03
N ALA A 268 -11.24 -26.56 -26.27
CA ALA A 268 -12.06 -25.50 -26.83
C ALA A 268 -13.38 -26.13 -27.31
N LEU A 269 -14.48 -25.82 -26.63
CA LEU A 269 -15.83 -26.04 -27.18
C LEU A 269 -16.53 -24.70 -27.32
N GLY A 270 -16.83 -24.37 -28.57
CA GLY A 270 -17.52 -23.17 -28.98
C GLY A 270 -19.04 -23.32 -29.04
N ALA A 271 -19.67 -22.14 -29.14
CA ALA A 271 -21.03 -21.85 -29.59
C ALA A 271 -22.21 -22.33 -28.72
N SER A 272 -22.98 -21.39 -28.17
CA SER A 272 -24.06 -20.69 -28.88
C SER A 272 -25.01 -20.00 -27.89
N ALA A 273 -25.52 -18.84 -28.30
CA ALA A 273 -26.49 -18.05 -27.57
C ALA A 273 -27.90 -18.63 -27.73
N SER A 274 -28.70 -18.60 -26.66
CA SER A 274 -30.16 -18.53 -26.80
C SER A 274 -30.78 -17.73 -25.65
N THR A 275 -31.63 -16.80 -26.07
CA THR A 275 -32.42 -15.87 -25.27
C THR A 275 -33.65 -16.59 -24.71
N SER A 276 -33.98 -16.37 -23.44
CA SER A 276 -35.38 -16.48 -23.00
C SER A 276 -35.70 -15.48 -21.89
N THR A 277 -36.84 -14.84 -22.08
CA THR A 277 -37.49 -13.80 -21.30
C THR A 277 -38.29 -14.39 -20.15
N GLY A 278 -38.37 -13.68 -19.02
CA GLY A 278 -39.27 -14.03 -17.92
C GLY A 278 -39.15 -13.06 -16.75
N GLY A 279 -40.03 -12.06 -16.72
CA GLY A 279 -40.15 -11.12 -15.60
C GLY A 279 -41.09 -11.64 -14.50
N ALA A 280 -40.88 -11.18 -13.26
CA ALA A 280 -41.92 -11.00 -12.25
C ALA A 280 -41.39 -10.21 -11.04
N LEU A 281 -42.34 -9.58 -10.34
CA LEU A 281 -42.21 -8.45 -9.44
C LEU A 281 -41.89 -8.78 -7.95
N ALA A 282 -41.34 -7.74 -7.30
CA ALA A 282 -41.66 -7.22 -5.96
C ALA A 282 -41.28 -7.97 -4.67
N GLY A 283 -40.75 -7.18 -3.71
CA GLY A 283 -40.86 -7.48 -2.27
C GLY A 283 -39.72 -6.94 -1.39
N LYS A 284 -39.73 -5.65 -1.06
CA LYS A 284 -38.87 -5.07 -0.01
C LYS A 284 -39.32 -5.52 1.39
N LYS A 285 -38.44 -6.11 2.21
CA LYS A 285 -38.47 -5.97 3.68
C LYS A 285 -37.06 -5.89 4.26
N ARG A 286 -36.76 -4.73 4.87
CA ARG A 286 -35.55 -4.45 5.67
C ARG A 286 -35.66 -5.16 7.04
N LYS A 287 -34.66 -5.93 7.44
CA LYS A 287 -34.42 -6.30 8.84
C LYS A 287 -32.99 -5.93 9.26
N LYS A 288 -32.94 -5.22 10.38
CA LYS A 288 -31.80 -4.69 11.13
C LYS A 288 -30.84 -5.83 11.51
N LYS A 289 -29.53 -5.70 11.27
CA LYS A 289 -28.53 -6.67 11.75
C LYS A 289 -27.47 -5.97 12.60
N GLU A 290 -27.44 -6.42 13.84
CA GLU A 290 -26.51 -6.17 14.92
C GLU A 290 -25.08 -6.59 14.53
N LYS A 291 -24.10 -5.72 14.78
CA LYS A 291 -22.70 -5.95 14.42
C LYS A 291 -21.95 -6.60 15.58
N THR A 292 -21.95 -7.93 15.64
CA THR A 292 -20.90 -8.67 16.36
C THR A 292 -19.63 -8.70 15.50
N LYS A 293 -18.54 -8.11 16.01
CA LYS A 293 -17.17 -8.30 15.51
C LYS A 293 -16.86 -9.81 15.54
N LYS A 294 -16.68 -10.43 14.37
CA LYS A 294 -16.06 -11.75 14.26
C LYS A 294 -14.78 -11.61 13.44
N GLN A 295 -13.70 -11.94 14.13
CA GLN A 295 -12.34 -12.19 13.71
C GLN A 295 -12.33 -13.04 12.43
N PHE A 296 -11.45 -12.69 11.47
CA PHE A 296 -11.17 -13.51 10.29
C PHE A 296 -10.64 -14.86 10.78
N ARG A 297 -11.53 -15.84 10.93
CA ARG A 297 -11.14 -17.25 11.02
C ARG A 297 -11.08 -17.74 9.59
N CYS A 298 -9.89 -18.11 9.17
CA CYS A 298 -9.60 -18.67 7.87
C CYS A 298 -10.50 -19.90 7.63
N CYS A 299 -11.56 -19.76 6.84
CA CYS A 299 -12.39 -20.87 6.38
C CYS A 299 -11.76 -21.53 5.15
N ILE A 300 -10.45 -21.85 5.21
CA ILE A 300 -9.77 -22.65 4.18
C ILE A 300 -9.91 -24.16 4.48
N ASN A 301 -10.35 -24.55 5.68
CA ASN A 301 -10.47 -25.97 6.07
C ASN A 301 -11.82 -26.62 5.68
N SER A 302 -12.52 -26.12 4.67
CA SER A 302 -13.67 -26.82 4.08
C SER A 302 -13.35 -27.09 2.62
N PRO A 303 -13.34 -28.35 2.16
CA PRO A 303 -13.10 -28.66 0.77
C PRO A 303 -14.32 -28.20 -0.04
N CYS A 304 -14.32 -26.94 -0.45
CA CYS A 304 -15.22 -26.46 -1.49
C CYS A 304 -14.72 -27.08 -2.80
N HIS A 305 -15.31 -28.21 -3.20
CA HIS A 305 -14.95 -28.90 -4.45
C HIS A 305 -15.40 -28.17 -5.72
N SER A 306 -16.15 -27.06 -5.60
CA SER A 306 -16.58 -26.29 -6.76
C SER A 306 -15.41 -25.48 -7.36
N PRO A 307 -15.23 -25.52 -8.69
CA PRO A 307 -14.17 -24.78 -9.35
C PRO A 307 -14.41 -23.27 -9.20
N ILE A 308 -13.32 -22.53 -9.05
CA ILE A 308 -13.29 -21.06 -9.05
C ILE A 308 -12.64 -20.57 -10.33
N GLN A 309 -13.16 -19.45 -10.85
CA GLN A 309 -12.52 -18.74 -11.95
C GLN A 309 -11.53 -17.73 -11.37
N ILE A 310 -10.29 -17.81 -11.82
CA ILE A 310 -9.21 -16.93 -11.40
C ILE A 310 -8.81 -16.05 -12.59
N CYS A 311 -8.69 -14.74 -12.38
CA CYS A 311 -8.31 -13.76 -13.40
C CYS A 311 -7.28 -12.77 -12.85
N SER A 312 -6.30 -12.37 -13.67
CA SER A 312 -5.38 -11.30 -13.30
C SER A 312 -6.09 -9.95 -13.38
N THR A 313 -5.68 -9.01 -12.53
CA THR A 313 -6.11 -7.62 -12.66
C THR A 313 -4.93 -6.77 -13.08
N ARG A 314 -5.08 -6.04 -14.18
CA ARG A 314 -4.26 -4.86 -14.46
C ARG A 314 -5.22 -3.70 -14.67
N PHE A 315 -5.19 -2.73 -13.76
CA PHE A 315 -5.91 -1.48 -13.95
C PHE A 315 -4.93 -0.49 -14.60
N GLN A 316 -4.94 -0.40 -15.94
CA GLN A 316 -4.32 0.73 -16.61
C GLN A 316 -5.15 1.97 -16.27
N SER A 317 -4.54 2.91 -15.55
CA SER A 317 -5.10 4.25 -15.35
C SER A 317 -4.84 5.19 -16.54
N ASP A 318 -4.41 4.66 -17.68
CA ASP A 318 -4.20 5.44 -18.90
C ASP A 318 -5.48 5.47 -19.73
N LEU A 319 -6.44 6.26 -19.24
CA LEU A 319 -7.40 6.96 -20.08
C LEU A 319 -7.21 8.45 -19.77
N GLY A 320 -6.15 9.00 -20.35
CA GLY A 320 -5.87 10.42 -20.49
C GLY A 320 -5.46 10.67 -21.93
#